data_AF-A0AAE4AYN8-F1
#
_entry.id   AF-A0AAE4AYN8-F1
#
_cell.length_a   1.000
_cell.length_b   1.000
_cell.length_c   1.000
_cell.angle_alpha   90.00
_cell.angle_beta   90.00
_cell.angle_gamma   90.00
#
_symmetry.space_group_name_H-M   'P 1'
#
loop_
_entity.id
_entity.type
_entity.pdbx_description
1 polymer ?
#
loop_
_entity_poly.entity_id
_entity_poly.type
_entity_poly.pdbx_seq_one_letter_code
_entity_poly.pdbx_strand_id
1 'polypeptide(L)'
;MDFVRGAGGLPSRDKISAWGMGVDRSRAWEGRSRPGRSGRARASDQDTLQELFNAKFSEALKTVGKQLDFVDLYTKRDEFRDQIIAVIGTDLNGYSLEDAAIDFLEQTPIGRLDPKNILDAQGIRKITELTAAENVRTNEFQRSEEMDAREAILELQRRQAEAEIRQKREIETMRAREEAETAKVYAEERLRSRTADLRTEEQLGIQAENQAREIAVAAKNRERVIAIETERIEKDRMLEVIGRQRETELSTISKDKEVEAEKRAIAEVVRERIAVEKTVAEQEENIKRLRVVEEAERT
;
A
#
# COMPACT_ATOMS: atom_id res chain seq x y z
N MET A 1 -84.45 2.35 13.27
CA MET A 1 -83.78 3.02 12.12
C MET A 1 -84.25 2.24 10.93
N ASP A 2 -85.36 2.67 10.33
CA ASP A 2 -86.07 1.86 9.34
C ASP A 2 -85.84 2.46 7.96
N PHE A 3 -85.40 1.57 7.09
CA PHE A 3 -84.74 1.89 5.84
C PHE A 3 -85.76 1.85 4.71
N VAL A 4 -85.72 2.85 3.83
CA VAL A 4 -86.26 2.68 2.49
C VAL A 4 -85.30 1.76 1.74
N ARG A 5 -85.52 0.44 1.82
CA ARG A 5 -84.80 -0.50 0.95
C ARG A 5 -85.36 -0.37 -0.46
N GLY A 6 -84.61 0.26 -1.35
CA GLY A 6 -84.86 0.13 -2.78
C GLY A 6 -84.77 -1.36 -3.16
N ALA A 7 -85.91 -1.98 -3.45
CA ALA A 7 -85.92 -3.32 -4.01
C ALA A 7 -85.34 -3.25 -5.44
N GLY A 8 -84.15 -3.84 -5.60
CA GLY A 8 -83.36 -3.82 -6.83
C GLY A 8 -82.24 -2.77 -6.78
N GLY A 9 -81.01 -3.20 -7.08
CA GLY A 9 -79.82 -2.36 -7.07
C GLY A 9 -79.99 -1.09 -7.90
N LEU A 10 -79.33 -0.01 -7.49
CA LEU A 10 -79.34 1.29 -8.13
C LEU A 10 -78.51 1.23 -9.43
N PRO A 11 -79.11 1.32 -10.62
CA PRO A 11 -78.35 1.29 -11.87
C PRO A 11 -77.63 2.63 -12.08
N SER A 12 -76.33 2.58 -12.35
CA SER A 12 -75.56 3.73 -12.86
C SER A 12 -75.64 3.84 -14.39
N ARG A 13 -75.20 4.97 -14.96
CA ARG A 13 -75.01 5.16 -16.41
C ARG A 13 -74.05 4.13 -17.01
N ASP A 14 -73.02 3.78 -16.26
CA ASP A 14 -72.07 2.71 -16.60
C ASP A 14 -72.61 1.30 -16.40
N LYS A 15 -73.89 1.16 -16.03
CA LYS A 15 -74.60 -0.12 -15.82
C LYS A 15 -74.00 -0.96 -14.69
N ILE A 16 -73.24 -0.32 -13.81
CA ILE A 16 -72.79 -0.89 -12.54
C ILE A 16 -73.88 -0.60 -11.51
N SER A 17 -74.33 -1.63 -10.80
CA SER A 17 -75.40 -1.51 -9.81
C SER A 17 -74.80 -1.32 -8.41
N ALA A 18 -75.35 -0.36 -7.66
CA ALA A 18 -75.03 -0.18 -6.25
C ALA A 18 -76.13 -0.77 -5.34
N TRP A 19 -75.75 -1.36 -4.20
CA TRP A 19 -76.71 -2.00 -3.28
C TRP A 19 -76.83 -1.25 -1.96
N GLY A 20 -78.07 -0.92 -1.60
CA GLY A 20 -78.42 -0.25 -0.34
C GLY A 20 -78.20 1.25 -0.40
N MET A 21 -79.30 2.02 -0.47
CA MET A 21 -79.29 3.43 -0.10
C MET A 21 -80.27 3.62 1.05
N GLY A 22 -79.77 4.09 2.19
CA GLY A 22 -80.59 4.54 3.31
C GLY A 22 -80.63 6.07 3.32
N VAL A 23 -81.82 6.63 3.51
CA VAL A 23 -82.00 8.06 3.80
C VAL A 23 -82.19 8.20 5.31
N ASP A 24 -81.32 8.96 5.98
CA ASP A 24 -81.45 9.24 7.41
C ASP A 24 -82.70 10.09 7.66
N ARG A 25 -83.59 9.58 8.52
CA ARG A 25 -84.91 10.15 8.80
C ARG A 25 -84.89 11.15 9.95
N SER A 26 -83.78 11.30 10.66
CA SER A 26 -83.71 12.09 11.90
C SER A 26 -83.79 13.60 11.71
N ARG A 27 -83.75 14.11 10.46
CA ARG A 27 -83.83 15.55 10.14
C ARG A 27 -84.89 15.96 9.11
N ALA A 28 -85.73 15.05 8.64
CA ALA A 28 -86.38 15.24 7.33
C ALA A 28 -87.89 15.62 7.36
N TRP A 29 -88.58 15.64 8.51
CA TRP A 29 -90.04 15.70 8.51
C TRP A 29 -90.63 16.58 9.63
N GLU A 30 -91.18 17.76 9.29
CA GLU A 30 -92.09 18.54 10.12
C GLU A 30 -93.47 18.66 9.43
N GLY A 31 -94.51 18.05 10.01
CA GLY A 31 -95.85 18.00 9.40
C GLY A 31 -96.73 19.19 9.75
N ARG A 32 -97.12 20.01 8.77
CA ARG A 32 -98.26 20.95 8.88
C ARG A 32 -99.49 20.39 8.18
N SER A 33 -100.37 19.73 8.94
CA SER A 33 -101.61 19.15 8.41
C SER A 33 -102.61 20.24 7.95
N ARG A 34 -102.96 20.27 6.65
CA ARG A 34 -104.20 20.92 6.18
C ARG A 34 -105.39 19.99 6.47
N PRO A 35 -106.49 20.48 7.10
CA PRO A 35 -107.58 19.61 7.52
C PRO A 35 -108.49 19.31 6.33
N GLY A 36 -108.27 18.16 5.70
CA GLY A 36 -109.19 17.67 4.69
C GLY A 36 -108.72 16.36 4.07
N ARG A 37 -109.40 15.27 4.47
CA ARG A 37 -109.56 14.04 3.68
C ARG A 37 -108.51 12.92 3.82
N SER A 38 -108.07 12.59 5.04
CA SER A 38 -107.69 11.21 5.45
C SER A 38 -107.44 11.19 6.96
N GLY A 39 -107.79 10.10 7.65
CA GLY A 39 -107.90 10.03 9.11
C GLY A 39 -106.61 10.33 9.88
N ARG A 40 -106.73 11.10 10.96
CA ARG A 40 -105.63 11.52 11.88
C ARG A 40 -104.82 10.36 12.49
N ALA A 41 -105.30 9.12 12.40
CA ALA A 41 -104.59 7.94 12.89
C ALA A 41 -103.64 7.31 11.85
N ARG A 42 -103.89 7.46 10.53
CA ARG A 42 -103.03 6.92 9.46
C ARG A 42 -101.95 7.89 8.98
N ALA A 43 -102.08 9.17 9.31
CA ALA A 43 -101.14 10.23 8.93
C ALA A 43 -99.88 10.29 9.83
N SER A 44 -99.93 9.67 11.00
CA SER A 44 -98.82 9.60 11.96
C SER A 44 -98.21 8.20 12.09
N ASP A 45 -98.72 7.23 11.35
CA ASP A 45 -98.20 5.87 11.35
C ASP A 45 -96.97 5.80 10.42
N GLN A 46 -95.85 5.34 10.98
CA GLN A 46 -94.55 5.41 10.30
C GLN A 46 -94.47 4.42 9.14
N ASP A 47 -95.13 3.26 9.28
CA ASP A 47 -95.12 2.21 8.28
C ASP A 47 -95.94 2.62 7.04
N THR A 48 -97.06 3.33 7.23
CA THR A 48 -97.88 3.81 6.11
C THR A 48 -97.18 4.93 5.33
N LEU A 49 -96.47 5.84 5.99
CA LEU A 49 -95.66 6.86 5.33
C LEU A 49 -94.51 6.25 4.54
N GLN A 50 -93.87 5.22 5.09
CA GLN A 50 -92.81 4.49 4.42
C GLN A 50 -93.34 3.82 3.14
N GLU A 51 -94.46 3.10 3.18
CA GLU A 51 -95.06 2.50 1.98
C GLU A 51 -95.46 3.54 0.93
N LEU A 52 -96.01 4.68 1.34
CA LEU A 52 -96.46 5.74 0.44
C LEU A 52 -95.30 6.43 -0.31
N PHE A 53 -94.15 6.60 0.34
CA PHE A 53 -93.00 7.31 -0.24
C PHE A 53 -91.93 6.41 -0.84
N ASN A 54 -91.82 5.15 -0.40
CA ASN A 54 -90.83 4.20 -0.93
C ASN A 54 -90.87 4.10 -2.46
N ALA A 55 -92.07 4.10 -3.06
CA ALA A 55 -92.24 4.02 -4.50
C ALA A 55 -91.65 5.25 -5.21
N LYS A 56 -91.95 6.47 -4.74
CA LYS A 56 -91.45 7.72 -5.31
C LYS A 56 -89.94 7.89 -5.15
N PHE A 57 -89.40 7.53 -3.97
CA PHE A 57 -87.96 7.56 -3.74
C PHE A 57 -87.22 6.53 -4.60
N SER A 58 -87.74 5.30 -4.71
CA SER A 58 -87.16 4.27 -5.57
C SER A 58 -87.14 4.68 -7.04
N GLU A 59 -88.18 5.36 -7.51
CA GLU A 59 -88.26 5.89 -8.87
C GLU A 59 -87.27 7.04 -9.12
N ALA A 60 -87.20 8.01 -8.21
CA ALA A 60 -86.25 9.12 -8.31
C ALA A 60 -84.79 8.62 -8.31
N LEU A 61 -84.47 7.70 -7.40
CA LEU A 61 -83.16 7.07 -7.32
C LEU A 61 -82.77 6.36 -8.62
N LYS A 62 -83.67 5.54 -9.17
CA LYS A 62 -83.42 4.84 -10.44
C LYS A 62 -83.29 5.79 -11.63
N THR A 63 -83.93 6.95 -11.58
CA THR A 63 -83.90 7.94 -12.66
C THR A 63 -82.58 8.69 -12.68
N VAL A 64 -82.18 9.22 -11.52
CA VAL A 64 -80.94 9.99 -11.38
C VAL A 64 -79.71 9.09 -11.50
N GLY A 65 -79.75 7.89 -10.90
CA GLY A 65 -78.64 6.95 -10.95
C GLY A 65 -78.21 6.62 -12.39
N LYS A 66 -79.16 6.47 -13.32
CA LYS A 66 -78.87 6.16 -14.74
C LYS A 66 -78.16 7.29 -15.50
N GLN A 67 -78.12 8.50 -14.95
CA GLN A 67 -77.53 9.67 -15.60
C GLN A 67 -76.04 9.84 -15.25
N LEU A 68 -75.60 9.30 -14.12
CA LEU A 68 -74.25 9.45 -13.58
C LEU A 68 -73.43 8.16 -13.71
N ASP A 69 -72.15 8.33 -14.00
CA ASP A 69 -71.17 7.24 -14.06
C ASP A 69 -70.91 6.67 -12.65
N PHE A 70 -70.45 5.42 -12.56
CA PHE A 70 -70.33 4.75 -11.25
C PHE A 70 -69.36 5.47 -10.31
N VAL A 71 -68.24 5.97 -10.85
CA VAL A 71 -67.25 6.73 -10.11
C VAL A 71 -67.84 8.07 -9.63
N ASP A 72 -68.67 8.69 -10.45
CA ASP A 72 -69.32 9.98 -10.15
C ASP A 72 -70.34 9.85 -9.01
N LEU A 73 -70.95 8.68 -8.81
CA LEU A 73 -71.82 8.44 -7.66
C LEU A 73 -71.08 8.52 -6.30
N TYR A 74 -69.76 8.31 -6.30
CA TYR A 74 -68.91 8.46 -5.11
C TYR A 74 -68.32 9.85 -4.98
N THR A 75 -67.84 10.42 -6.09
CA THR A 75 -67.12 11.70 -6.07
C THR A 75 -68.07 12.90 -6.01
N LYS A 76 -69.28 12.79 -6.60
CA LYS A 76 -70.27 13.89 -6.73
C LYS A 76 -71.54 13.58 -5.93
N ARG A 77 -71.37 13.19 -4.66
CA ARG A 77 -72.47 12.78 -3.78
C ARG A 77 -73.51 13.88 -3.55
N ASP A 78 -73.06 15.13 -3.42
CA ASP A 78 -73.94 16.28 -3.23
C ASP A 78 -74.81 16.55 -4.46
N GLU A 79 -74.21 16.52 -5.66
CA GLU A 79 -74.94 16.68 -6.91
C GLU A 79 -75.98 15.57 -7.10
N PHE A 80 -75.61 14.33 -6.76
CA PHE A 80 -76.53 13.20 -6.82
C PHE A 80 -77.72 13.37 -5.87
N ARG A 81 -77.49 13.81 -4.62
CA ARG A 81 -78.55 14.14 -3.66
C ARG A 81 -79.48 15.22 -4.20
N ASP A 82 -78.93 16.33 -4.68
CA ASP A 82 -79.71 17.49 -5.09
C ASP A 82 -80.61 17.16 -6.30
N GLN A 83 -80.12 16.34 -7.23
CA GLN A 83 -80.90 15.82 -8.35
C GLN A 83 -82.03 14.88 -7.89
N ILE A 84 -81.81 14.05 -6.86
CA ILE A 84 -82.88 13.20 -6.28
C ILE A 84 -83.99 14.06 -5.68
N ILE A 85 -83.63 15.09 -4.90
CA ILE A 85 -84.59 16.01 -4.28
C ILE A 85 -85.40 16.73 -5.37
N ALA A 86 -84.75 17.17 -6.45
CA ALA A 86 -85.41 17.84 -7.57
C ALA A 86 -86.45 16.95 -8.28
N VAL A 87 -86.16 15.65 -8.45
CA VAL A 87 -87.09 14.69 -9.10
C VAL A 87 -88.29 14.35 -8.21
N ILE A 88 -88.09 14.27 -6.89
CA ILE A 88 -89.17 13.98 -5.94
C ILE A 88 -90.12 15.18 -5.79
N GLY A 89 -89.58 16.41 -5.86
CA GLY A 89 -90.34 17.65 -5.76
C GLY A 89 -90.71 18.03 -4.32
N THR A 90 -91.43 19.15 -4.16
CA THR A 90 -91.72 19.78 -2.86
C THR A 90 -93.07 19.39 -2.24
N ASP A 91 -94.00 18.78 -2.98
CA ASP A 91 -95.32 18.39 -2.47
C ASP A 91 -95.53 16.87 -2.53
N LEU A 92 -95.37 16.24 -1.37
CA LEU A 92 -95.47 14.82 -1.17
C LEU A 92 -96.80 14.48 -0.49
N ASN A 93 -97.92 14.70 -1.19
CA ASN A 93 -99.26 14.43 -0.67
C ASN A 93 -99.53 15.13 0.68
N GLY A 94 -99.08 16.39 0.83
CA GLY A 94 -99.20 17.17 2.06
C GLY A 94 -98.00 17.09 3.03
N TYR A 95 -96.92 16.40 2.66
CA TYR A 95 -95.64 16.40 3.36
C TYR A 95 -94.59 17.18 2.56
N SER A 96 -93.64 17.82 3.25
CA SER A 96 -92.48 18.48 2.64
C SER A 96 -91.20 17.80 3.08
N LEU A 97 -90.31 17.50 2.13
CA LEU A 97 -88.98 16.94 2.40
C LEU A 97 -88.02 18.09 2.76
N GLU A 98 -87.40 18.03 3.94
CA GLU A 98 -86.46 19.07 4.39
C GLU A 98 -85.02 18.78 3.98
N ASP A 99 -84.56 17.53 4.17
CA ASP A 99 -83.21 17.09 3.82
C ASP A 99 -83.19 15.58 3.50
N ALA A 100 -82.20 15.16 2.71
CA ALA A 100 -81.97 13.76 2.38
C ALA A 100 -80.46 13.46 2.42
N ALA A 101 -80.03 12.57 3.29
CA ALA A 101 -78.66 12.07 3.28
C ALA A 101 -78.58 10.73 2.54
N ILE A 102 -77.50 10.50 1.82
CA ILE A 102 -77.13 9.16 1.34
C ILE A 102 -76.26 8.56 2.45
N ASP A 103 -76.61 7.37 2.94
CA ASP A 103 -75.87 6.73 4.03
C ASP A 103 -74.73 5.85 3.48
N PHE A 104 -75.08 4.85 2.67
CA PHE A 104 -74.15 3.87 2.12
C PHE A 104 -74.31 3.78 0.61
N LEU A 105 -73.20 3.55 -0.09
CA LEU A 105 -73.18 3.25 -1.51
C LEU A 105 -72.02 2.28 -1.75
N GLU A 106 -72.32 1.03 -2.04
CA GLU A 106 -71.30 0.05 -2.39
C GLU A 106 -71.60 -0.59 -3.74
N GLN A 107 -70.52 -0.96 -4.44
CA GLN A 107 -70.59 -1.80 -5.61
C GLN A 107 -71.25 -3.13 -5.25
N THR A 108 -72.20 -3.57 -6.07
CA THR A 108 -72.72 -4.94 -5.94
C THR A 108 -71.58 -5.92 -6.24
N PRO A 109 -71.27 -6.87 -5.33
CA PRO A 109 -70.26 -7.89 -5.59
C PRO A 109 -70.57 -8.64 -6.89
N ILE A 110 -69.55 -8.94 -7.70
CA ILE A 110 -69.70 -9.60 -9.02
C ILE A 110 -70.55 -10.88 -8.92
N GLY A 111 -70.39 -11.66 -7.84
CA GLY A 111 -71.15 -12.89 -7.63
C GLY A 111 -72.66 -12.71 -7.40
N ARG A 112 -73.15 -11.49 -7.21
CA ARG A 112 -74.58 -11.15 -7.08
C ARG A 112 -75.17 -10.54 -8.35
N LEU A 113 -74.36 -10.32 -9.39
CA LEU A 113 -74.81 -9.84 -10.70
C LEU A 113 -75.27 -11.04 -11.55
N ASP A 114 -76.38 -10.91 -12.28
CA ASP A 114 -76.86 -11.97 -13.16
C ASP A 114 -76.22 -11.85 -14.56
N PRO A 115 -75.38 -12.81 -15.01
CA PRO A 115 -74.78 -12.77 -16.33
C PRO A 115 -75.79 -12.83 -17.48
N LYS A 116 -77.03 -13.28 -17.22
CA LYS A 116 -78.11 -13.34 -18.21
C LYS A 116 -78.87 -12.02 -18.34
N ASN A 117 -78.68 -11.07 -17.40
CA ASN A 117 -79.24 -9.74 -17.50
C ASN A 117 -78.30 -8.83 -18.32
N ILE A 118 -78.85 -8.15 -19.33
CA ILE A 118 -78.06 -7.33 -20.27
C ILE A 118 -77.31 -6.19 -19.57
N LEU A 119 -77.89 -5.59 -18.52
CA LEU A 119 -77.25 -4.50 -17.79
C LEU A 119 -76.10 -5.03 -16.92
N ASP A 120 -76.36 -6.10 -16.17
CA ASP A 120 -75.38 -6.73 -15.30
C ASP A 120 -74.21 -7.32 -16.10
N ALA A 121 -74.47 -7.96 -17.24
CA ALA A 121 -73.42 -8.47 -18.13
C ALA A 121 -72.48 -7.37 -18.64
N GLN A 122 -73.02 -6.18 -18.95
CA GLN A 122 -72.20 -5.04 -19.35
C GLN A 122 -71.42 -4.44 -18.18
N GLY A 123 -72.01 -4.41 -16.98
CA GLY A 123 -71.33 -4.06 -15.73
C GLY A 123 -70.16 -4.99 -15.44
N ILE A 124 -70.37 -6.31 -15.47
CA ILE A 124 -69.32 -7.33 -15.29
C ILE A 124 -68.18 -7.11 -16.28
N ARG A 125 -68.49 -6.91 -17.56
CA ARG A 125 -67.48 -6.64 -18.59
C ARG A 125 -66.66 -5.39 -18.25
N LYS A 126 -67.33 -4.27 -17.92
CA LYS A 126 -66.67 -3.00 -17.64
C LYS A 126 -65.78 -3.06 -16.40
N ILE A 127 -66.25 -3.71 -15.33
CA ILE A 127 -65.47 -3.94 -14.11
C ILE A 127 -64.22 -4.76 -14.44
N THR A 128 -64.39 -5.87 -15.17
CA THR A 128 -63.28 -6.74 -15.58
C THR A 128 -62.25 -5.98 -16.41
N GLU A 129 -62.68 -5.16 -17.37
CA GLU A 129 -61.79 -4.34 -18.20
C GLU A 129 -60.98 -3.33 -17.36
N LEU A 130 -61.63 -2.62 -16.43
CA LEU A 130 -60.96 -1.65 -15.57
C LEU A 130 -59.97 -2.31 -14.62
N THR A 131 -60.35 -3.42 -13.98
CA THR A 131 -59.46 -4.19 -13.11
C THR A 131 -58.27 -4.76 -13.89
N ALA A 132 -58.48 -5.26 -15.11
CA ALA A 132 -57.40 -5.75 -15.94
C ALA A 132 -56.40 -4.64 -16.32
N ALA A 133 -56.90 -3.47 -16.73
CA ALA A 133 -56.05 -2.32 -17.06
C ALA A 133 -55.20 -1.87 -15.86
N GLU A 134 -55.80 -1.82 -14.67
CA GLU A 134 -55.09 -1.40 -13.46
C GLU A 134 -54.06 -2.44 -12.99
N ASN A 135 -54.36 -3.73 -13.15
CA ASN A 135 -53.40 -4.80 -12.89
C ASN A 135 -52.21 -4.75 -13.85
N VAL A 136 -52.43 -4.43 -15.13
CA VAL A 136 -51.34 -4.26 -16.10
C VAL A 136 -50.45 -3.09 -15.69
N ARG A 137 -51.03 -1.93 -15.37
CA ARG A 137 -50.27 -0.77 -14.88
C ARG A 137 -49.45 -1.10 -13.63
N THR A 138 -50.07 -1.76 -12.66
CA THR A 138 -49.39 -2.17 -11.41
C THR A 138 -48.20 -3.08 -11.70
N ASN A 139 -48.36 -4.07 -12.59
CA ASN A 139 -47.28 -4.96 -12.99
C ASN A 139 -46.17 -4.24 -13.76
N GLU A 140 -46.52 -3.30 -14.64
CA GLU A 140 -45.55 -2.47 -15.37
C GLU A 140 -44.72 -1.62 -14.41
N PHE A 141 -45.36 -0.95 -13.43
CA PHE A 141 -44.68 -0.19 -12.40
C PHE A 141 -43.72 -1.08 -11.59
N GLN A 142 -44.20 -2.21 -11.08
CA GLN A 142 -43.36 -3.14 -10.31
C GLN A 142 -42.16 -3.65 -11.13
N ARG A 143 -42.36 -4.01 -12.40
CA ARG A 143 -41.27 -4.43 -13.28
C ARG A 143 -40.28 -3.31 -13.57
N SER A 144 -40.75 -2.07 -13.73
CA SER A 144 -39.87 -0.92 -13.95
C SER A 144 -38.98 -0.67 -12.73
N GLU A 145 -39.56 -0.69 -11.51
CA GLU A 145 -38.78 -0.53 -10.28
C GLU A 145 -37.77 -1.66 -10.09
N GLU A 146 -38.14 -2.90 -10.43
CA GLU A 146 -37.20 -4.04 -10.39
C GLU A 146 -36.05 -3.89 -11.41
N MET A 147 -36.33 -3.37 -12.60
CA MET A 147 -35.29 -3.13 -13.62
C MET A 147 -34.34 -2.03 -13.18
N ASP A 148 -34.86 -0.90 -12.71
CA ASP A 148 -34.06 0.23 -12.23
C ASP A 148 -33.19 -0.17 -11.03
N ALA A 149 -33.76 -0.95 -10.09
CA ALA A 149 -33.00 -1.49 -8.96
C ALA A 149 -31.87 -2.44 -9.43
N ARG A 150 -32.13 -3.31 -10.42
CA ARG A 150 -31.10 -4.19 -10.99
C ARG A 150 -30.00 -3.40 -11.69
N GLU A 151 -30.35 -2.37 -12.45
CA GLU A 151 -29.37 -1.51 -13.12
C GLU A 151 -28.49 -0.78 -12.10
N ALA A 152 -29.08 -0.22 -11.04
CA ALA A 152 -28.34 0.41 -9.95
C ALA A 152 -27.38 -0.56 -9.24
N ILE A 153 -27.81 -1.81 -9.00
CA ILE A 153 -26.95 -2.85 -8.42
C ILE A 153 -25.77 -3.19 -9.35
N LEU A 154 -26.03 -3.36 -10.65
CA LEU A 154 -24.99 -3.65 -11.63
C LEU A 154 -23.99 -2.50 -11.76
N GLU A 155 -24.46 -1.25 -11.74
CA GLU A 155 -23.58 -0.08 -11.75
C GLU A 155 -22.71 -0.01 -10.49
N LEU A 156 -23.29 -0.28 -9.31
CA LEU A 156 -22.56 -0.34 -8.06
C LEU A 156 -21.48 -1.43 -8.10
N GLN A 157 -21.81 -2.63 -8.59
CA GLN A 157 -20.86 -3.74 -8.75
C GLN A 157 -19.73 -3.37 -9.71
N ARG A 158 -20.04 -2.69 -10.83
CA ARG A 158 -19.04 -2.21 -11.77
C ARG A 158 -18.09 -1.21 -11.10
N ARG A 159 -18.61 -0.24 -10.35
CA ARG A 159 -17.80 0.74 -9.61
C ARG A 159 -16.92 0.07 -8.55
N GLN A 160 -17.43 -0.92 -7.84
CA GLN A 160 -16.66 -1.71 -6.88
C GLN A 160 -15.51 -2.46 -7.57
N ALA A 161 -15.79 -3.18 -8.66
CA ALA A 161 -14.76 -3.91 -9.40
C ALA A 161 -13.69 -2.97 -10.00
N GLU A 162 -14.08 -1.82 -10.55
CA GLU A 162 -13.15 -0.81 -11.06
C GLU A 162 -12.26 -0.24 -9.93
N ALA A 163 -12.82 0.02 -8.75
CA ALA A 163 -12.09 0.49 -7.58
C ALA A 163 -11.10 -0.56 -7.07
N GLU A 164 -11.49 -1.84 -6.99
CA GLU A 164 -10.61 -2.95 -6.59
C GLU A 164 -9.45 -3.15 -7.57
N ILE A 165 -9.71 -3.10 -8.87
CA ILE A 165 -8.66 -3.22 -9.90
C ILE A 165 -7.68 -2.05 -9.79
N ARG A 166 -8.20 -0.83 -9.61
CA ARG A 166 -7.37 0.36 -9.42
C ARG A 166 -6.49 0.23 -8.18
N GLN A 167 -7.08 -0.16 -7.05
CA GLN A 167 -6.35 -0.37 -5.79
C GLN A 167 -5.27 -1.44 -5.96
N LYS A 168 -5.59 -2.60 -6.55
CA LYS A 168 -4.60 -3.66 -6.81
C LYS A 168 -3.45 -3.16 -7.68
N ARG A 169 -3.76 -2.42 -8.76
CA ARG A 169 -2.73 -1.84 -9.64
C ARG A 169 -1.84 -0.84 -8.91
N GLU A 170 -2.41 0.02 -8.07
CA GLU A 170 -1.66 0.98 -7.26
C GLU A 170 -0.75 0.27 -6.25
N ILE A 171 -1.26 -0.75 -5.55
CA ILE A 171 -0.47 -1.57 -4.61
C ILE A 171 0.70 -2.24 -5.32
N GLU A 172 0.46 -2.91 -6.45
CA GLU A 172 1.51 -3.60 -7.20
C GLU A 172 2.55 -2.60 -7.75
N THR A 173 2.11 -1.42 -8.21
CA THR A 173 3.02 -0.37 -8.69
C THR A 173 3.88 0.19 -7.55
N MET A 174 3.28 0.44 -6.39
CA MET A 174 3.99 0.90 -5.19
C MET A 174 4.98 -0.17 -4.73
N ARG A 175 4.56 -1.42 -4.64
CA ARG A 175 5.41 -2.55 -4.24
C ARG A 175 6.61 -2.70 -5.16
N ALA A 176 6.40 -2.67 -6.48
CA ALA A 176 7.48 -2.75 -7.45
C ALA A 176 8.48 -1.59 -7.33
N ARG A 177 8.01 -0.37 -7.01
CA ARG A 177 8.88 0.79 -6.75
C ARG A 177 9.69 0.62 -5.48
N GLU A 178 9.05 0.24 -4.38
CA GLU A 178 9.73 0.04 -3.09
C GLU A 178 10.76 -1.11 -3.17
N GLU A 179 10.43 -2.21 -3.85
CA GLU A 179 11.37 -3.32 -4.08
C GLU A 179 12.57 -2.87 -4.94
N ALA A 180 12.34 -2.05 -5.97
CA ALA A 180 13.41 -1.50 -6.81
C ALA A 180 14.32 -0.53 -6.05
N GLU A 181 13.75 0.39 -5.26
CA GLU A 181 14.52 1.31 -4.42
C GLU A 181 15.30 0.54 -3.34
N THR A 182 14.68 -0.45 -2.70
CA THR A 182 15.34 -1.32 -1.73
C THR A 182 16.53 -2.04 -2.36
N ALA A 183 16.34 -2.65 -3.54
CA ALA A 183 17.41 -3.33 -4.26
C ALA A 183 18.56 -2.39 -4.64
N LYS A 184 18.24 -1.15 -5.03
CA LYS A 184 19.22 -0.11 -5.33
C LYS A 184 20.05 0.27 -4.09
N VAL A 185 19.39 0.52 -2.96
CA VAL A 185 20.08 0.82 -1.68
C VAL A 185 20.97 -0.35 -1.26
N TYR A 186 20.49 -1.59 -1.36
CA TYR A 186 21.32 -2.77 -1.08
C TYR A 186 22.54 -2.86 -1.99
N ALA A 187 22.40 -2.58 -3.29
CA ALA A 187 23.51 -2.59 -4.22
C ALA A 187 24.53 -1.47 -3.92
N GLU A 188 24.05 -0.27 -3.58
CA GLU A 188 24.89 0.87 -3.19
C GLU A 188 25.67 0.60 -1.90
N GLU A 189 25.01 0.09 -0.86
CA GLU A 189 25.67 -0.28 0.40
C GLU A 189 26.67 -1.42 0.21
N ARG A 190 26.36 -2.42 -0.63
CA ARG A 190 27.29 -3.49 -0.99
C ARG A 190 28.51 -2.95 -1.73
N LEU A 191 28.32 -2.03 -2.69
CA LEU A 191 29.42 -1.39 -3.41
C LEU A 191 30.29 -0.58 -2.44
N ARG A 192 29.67 0.15 -1.51
CA ARG A 192 30.37 0.95 -0.50
C ARG A 192 31.22 0.07 0.42
N SER A 193 30.65 -1.04 0.94
CA SER A 193 31.38 -2.02 1.74
C SER A 193 32.56 -2.60 0.97
N ARG A 194 32.34 -3.11 -0.25
CA ARG A 194 33.39 -3.68 -1.10
C ARG A 194 34.49 -2.68 -1.42
N THR A 195 34.14 -1.42 -1.64
CA THR A 195 35.12 -0.35 -1.91
C THR A 195 35.95 -0.05 -0.67
N ALA A 196 35.35 -0.05 0.52
CA ALA A 196 36.08 0.11 1.77
C ALA A 196 37.03 -1.06 2.04
N ASP A 197 36.58 -2.29 1.78
CA ASP A 197 37.41 -3.51 1.90
C ASP A 197 38.61 -3.44 0.96
N LEU A 198 38.38 -3.17 -0.33
CA LEU A 198 39.46 -3.06 -1.33
C LEU A 198 40.48 -1.97 -0.97
N ARG A 199 40.01 -0.79 -0.51
CA ARG A 199 40.91 0.28 -0.06
C ARG A 199 41.73 -0.15 1.14
N THR A 200 41.13 -0.90 2.06
CA THR A 200 41.83 -1.41 3.25
C THR A 200 42.87 -2.44 2.85
N GLU A 201 42.53 -3.39 1.96
CA GLU A 201 43.46 -4.38 1.41
C GLU A 201 44.61 -3.73 0.65
N GLU A 202 44.33 -2.71 -0.18
CA GLU A 202 45.34 -1.96 -0.91
C GLU A 202 46.31 -1.25 0.05
N GLN A 203 45.79 -0.56 1.07
CA GLN A 203 46.62 0.09 2.09
C GLN A 203 47.47 -0.89 2.88
N LEU A 204 46.90 -2.02 3.31
CA LEU A 204 47.63 -3.08 3.99
C LEU A 204 48.70 -3.70 3.09
N GLY A 205 48.40 -3.92 1.80
CA GLY A 205 49.35 -4.42 0.81
C GLY A 205 50.52 -3.47 0.59
N ILE A 206 50.25 -2.17 0.43
CA ILE A 206 51.29 -1.14 0.30
C ILE A 206 52.17 -1.09 1.56
N GLN A 207 51.56 -1.14 2.75
CA GLN A 207 52.30 -1.15 4.01
C GLN A 207 53.16 -2.41 4.16
N ALA A 208 52.64 -3.58 3.81
CA ALA A 208 53.38 -4.84 3.85
C ALA A 208 54.57 -4.82 2.87
N GLU A 209 54.38 -4.32 1.65
CA GLU A 209 55.45 -4.19 0.65
C GLU A 209 56.51 -3.17 1.09
N ASN A 210 56.10 -2.03 1.68
CA ASN A 210 57.03 -1.05 2.23
C ASN A 210 57.82 -1.64 3.41
N GLN A 211 57.17 -2.36 4.32
CA GLN A 211 57.83 -3.05 5.43
C GLN A 211 58.83 -4.09 4.91
N ALA A 212 58.45 -4.90 3.93
CA ALA A 212 59.34 -5.89 3.32
C ALA A 212 60.55 -5.22 2.66
N ARG A 213 60.34 -4.10 1.96
CA ARG A 213 61.42 -3.28 1.39
C ARG A 213 62.36 -2.75 2.47
N GLU A 214 61.83 -2.20 3.57
CA GLU A 214 62.63 -1.70 4.69
C GLU A 214 63.45 -2.80 5.34
N ILE A 215 62.85 -3.97 5.57
CA ILE A 215 63.56 -5.15 6.09
C ILE A 215 64.68 -5.58 5.14
N ALA A 216 64.42 -5.64 3.83
CA ALA A 216 65.43 -6.01 2.84
C ALA A 216 66.58 -4.99 2.76
N VAL A 217 66.28 -3.70 2.83
CA VAL A 217 67.29 -2.63 2.89
C VAL A 217 68.10 -2.72 4.18
N ALA A 218 67.46 -2.94 5.33
CA ALA A 218 68.13 -3.13 6.61
C ALA A 218 69.04 -4.37 6.60
N ALA A 219 68.58 -5.48 6.02
CA ALA A 219 69.37 -6.70 5.86
C ALA A 219 70.61 -6.45 4.98
N LYS A 220 70.46 -5.81 3.82
CA LYS A 220 71.60 -5.43 2.96
C LYS A 220 72.55 -4.44 3.63
N ASN A 221 72.03 -3.47 4.37
CA ASN A 221 72.85 -2.53 5.12
C ASN A 221 73.64 -3.26 6.20
N ARG A 222 73.03 -4.21 6.91
CA ARG A 222 73.71 -5.07 7.88
C ARG A 222 74.81 -5.90 7.22
N GLU A 223 74.53 -6.55 6.09
CA GLU A 223 75.53 -7.28 5.31
C GLU A 223 76.70 -6.39 4.89
N ARG A 224 76.41 -5.18 4.40
CA ARG A 224 77.44 -4.20 4.02
C ARG A 224 78.30 -3.78 5.21
N VAL A 225 77.70 -3.52 6.37
CA VAL A 225 78.45 -3.16 7.60
C VAL A 225 79.34 -4.33 8.04
N ILE A 226 78.81 -5.56 8.03
CA ILE A 226 79.60 -6.76 8.34
C ILE A 226 80.76 -6.90 7.36
N ALA A 227 80.51 -6.76 6.05
CA ALA A 227 81.53 -6.85 5.01
C ALA A 227 82.67 -5.82 5.19
N ILE A 228 82.31 -4.57 5.45
CA ILE A 228 83.27 -3.48 5.72
C ILE A 228 84.11 -3.80 6.97
N GLU A 229 83.46 -4.27 8.04
CA GLU A 229 84.19 -4.59 9.28
C GLU A 229 85.09 -5.82 9.10
N THR A 230 84.67 -6.83 8.35
CA THR A 230 85.56 -7.96 8.00
C THR A 230 86.76 -7.51 7.18
N GLU A 231 86.57 -6.66 6.16
CA GLU A 231 87.67 -6.13 5.36
C GLU A 231 88.63 -5.28 6.22
N ARG A 232 88.09 -4.49 7.16
CA ARG A 232 88.88 -3.72 8.11
C ARG A 232 89.67 -4.62 9.05
N ILE A 233 89.06 -5.65 9.62
CA ILE A 233 89.74 -6.65 10.47
C ILE A 233 90.84 -7.37 9.68
N GLU A 234 90.59 -7.74 8.42
CA GLU A 234 91.61 -8.36 7.57
C GLU A 234 92.76 -7.40 7.28
N LYS A 235 92.47 -6.12 6.99
CA LYS A 235 93.49 -5.09 6.81
C LYS A 235 94.32 -4.90 8.07
N ASP A 236 93.69 -4.82 9.24
CA ASP A 236 94.38 -4.68 10.53
C ASP A 236 95.25 -5.91 10.82
N ARG A 237 94.76 -7.13 10.54
CA ARG A 237 95.57 -8.37 10.63
C ARG A 237 96.77 -8.35 9.69
N MET A 238 96.59 -7.91 8.44
CA MET A 238 97.69 -7.79 7.47
C MET A 238 98.71 -6.75 7.93
N LEU A 239 98.27 -5.61 8.46
CA LEU A 239 99.14 -4.59 9.03
C LEU A 239 99.92 -5.10 10.23
N GLU A 240 99.30 -5.88 11.11
CA GLU A 240 99.98 -6.49 12.25
C GLU A 240 101.03 -7.52 11.80
N VAL A 241 100.71 -8.34 10.79
CA VAL A 241 101.68 -9.28 10.19
C VAL A 241 102.86 -8.53 9.58
N ILE A 242 102.60 -7.46 8.82
CA ILE A 242 103.66 -6.60 8.25
C ILE A 242 104.47 -5.93 9.37
N GLY A 243 103.82 -5.45 10.44
CA GLY A 243 104.47 -4.85 11.60
C GLY A 243 105.41 -5.85 12.29
N ARG A 244 104.93 -7.06 12.54
CA ARG A 244 105.72 -8.16 13.12
C ARG A 244 106.88 -8.55 12.21
N GLN A 245 106.65 -8.67 10.91
CA GLN A 245 107.71 -8.96 9.94
C GLN A 245 108.80 -7.87 9.96
N ARG A 246 108.41 -6.59 9.92
CA ARG A 246 109.35 -5.46 10.04
C ARG A 246 110.13 -5.49 11.35
N GLU A 247 109.48 -5.79 12.48
CA GLU A 247 110.16 -5.90 13.77
C GLU A 247 111.16 -7.06 13.78
N THR A 248 110.76 -8.24 13.25
CA THR A 248 111.67 -9.39 13.13
C THR A 248 112.84 -9.13 12.19
N GLU A 249 112.62 -8.41 11.08
CA GLU A 249 113.66 -7.99 10.15
C GLU A 249 114.60 -6.98 10.80
N LEU A 250 114.08 -5.95 11.49
CA LEU A 250 114.90 -4.99 12.23
C LEU A 250 115.72 -5.67 13.34
N SER A 251 115.12 -6.63 14.05
CA SER A 251 115.83 -7.43 15.06
C SER A 251 116.95 -8.27 14.43
N THR A 252 116.68 -8.90 13.29
CA THR A 252 117.70 -9.65 12.51
C THR A 252 118.82 -8.73 12.04
N ILE A 253 118.49 -7.56 11.47
CA ILE A 253 119.46 -6.55 11.06
C ILE A 253 120.28 -6.05 12.26
N SER A 254 119.69 -5.86 13.43
CA SER A 254 120.40 -5.47 14.65
C SER A 254 121.39 -6.54 15.09
N LYS A 255 120.96 -7.81 15.12
CA LYS A 255 121.83 -8.95 15.40
C LYS A 255 122.97 -9.05 14.39
N ASP A 256 122.68 -8.89 13.10
CA ASP A 256 123.70 -8.92 12.05
C ASP A 256 124.69 -7.75 12.19
N LYS A 257 124.23 -6.55 12.57
CA LYS A 257 125.11 -5.41 12.87
C LYS A 257 126.03 -5.68 14.05
N GLU A 258 125.52 -6.29 15.12
CA GLU A 258 126.33 -6.70 16.28
C GLU A 258 127.38 -7.74 15.85
N VAL A 259 126.97 -8.76 15.09
CA VAL A 259 127.88 -9.78 14.55
C VAL A 259 128.95 -9.15 13.64
N GLU A 260 128.59 -8.22 12.77
CA GLU A 260 129.55 -7.52 11.90
C GLU A 260 130.48 -6.59 12.69
N ALA A 261 130.01 -5.98 13.78
CA ALA A 261 130.86 -5.18 14.68
C ALA A 261 131.89 -6.07 15.39
N GLU A 262 131.48 -7.23 15.91
CA GLU A 262 132.38 -8.22 16.51
C GLU A 262 133.36 -8.78 15.49
N LYS A 263 132.92 -9.09 14.26
CA LYS A 263 133.83 -9.50 13.17
C LYS A 263 134.85 -8.41 12.84
N ARG A 264 134.46 -7.13 12.85
CA ARG A 264 135.40 -6.01 12.67
C ARG A 264 136.41 -5.93 13.81
N ALA A 265 135.97 -6.09 15.05
CA ALA A 265 136.86 -6.12 16.21
C ALA A 265 137.85 -7.29 16.13
N ILE A 266 137.40 -8.48 15.74
CA ILE A 266 138.27 -9.64 15.48
C ILE A 266 139.27 -9.32 14.35
N ALA A 267 138.81 -8.72 13.25
CA ALA A 267 139.69 -8.34 12.15
C ALA A 267 140.73 -7.28 12.57
N GLU A 268 140.39 -6.38 13.49
CA GLU A 268 141.31 -5.39 14.06
C GLU A 268 142.37 -6.06 14.95
N VAL A 269 141.97 -6.98 15.84
CA VAL A 269 142.90 -7.81 16.64
C VAL A 269 143.81 -8.64 15.73
N VAL A 270 143.29 -9.20 14.64
CA VAL A 270 144.11 -9.93 13.65
C VAL A 270 145.10 -9.00 12.95
N ARG A 271 144.69 -7.77 12.59
CA ARG A 271 145.62 -6.77 12.01
C ARG A 271 146.69 -6.36 13.00
N GLU A 272 146.35 -6.11 14.25
CA GLU A 272 147.32 -5.83 15.31
C GLU A 272 148.27 -7.01 15.48
N ARG A 273 147.77 -8.25 15.50
CA ARG A 273 148.61 -9.44 15.58
C ARG A 273 149.56 -9.56 14.38
N ILE A 274 149.10 -9.32 13.16
CA ILE A 274 149.96 -9.32 11.96
C ILE A 274 150.98 -8.19 12.02
N ALA A 275 150.61 -7.01 12.54
CA ALA A 275 151.53 -5.89 12.72
C ALA A 275 152.61 -6.24 13.77
N VAL A 276 152.23 -6.85 14.90
CA VAL A 276 153.16 -7.34 15.92
C VAL A 276 154.07 -8.43 15.34
N GLU A 277 153.53 -9.42 14.65
CA GLU A 277 154.33 -10.48 13.98
C GLU A 277 155.30 -9.88 12.95
N LYS A 278 154.90 -8.83 12.23
CA LYS A 278 155.78 -8.10 11.32
C LYS A 278 156.89 -7.35 12.07
N THR A 279 156.57 -6.66 13.18
CA THR A 279 157.59 -6.00 14.01
C THR A 279 158.56 -6.98 14.65
N VAL A 280 158.10 -8.15 15.08
CA VAL A 280 158.96 -9.23 15.61
C VAL A 280 159.86 -9.76 14.51
N ALA A 281 159.33 -10.00 13.31
CA ALA A 281 160.14 -10.41 12.16
C ALA A 281 161.20 -9.36 11.76
N GLU A 282 160.86 -8.06 11.79
CA GLU A 282 161.81 -6.96 11.56
C GLU A 282 162.90 -6.89 12.65
N GLN A 283 162.53 -7.12 13.93
CA GLN A 283 163.48 -7.19 15.04
C GLN A 283 164.39 -8.43 14.93
N GLU A 284 163.87 -9.59 14.54
CA GLU A 284 164.67 -10.80 14.31
C GLU A 284 165.64 -10.63 13.14
N GLU A 285 165.23 -9.97 12.05
CA GLU A 285 166.11 -9.58 10.94
C GLU A 285 167.22 -8.62 11.40
N ASN A 286 166.88 -7.61 12.22
CA ASN A 286 167.87 -6.69 12.78
C ASN A 286 168.86 -7.41 13.71
N ILE A 287 168.41 -8.33 14.56
CA ILE A 287 169.28 -9.14 15.42
C ILE A 287 170.19 -10.03 14.57
N LYS A 288 169.68 -10.63 13.48
CA LYS A 288 170.51 -11.39 12.53
C LYS A 288 171.55 -10.52 11.84
N ARG A 289 171.19 -9.30 11.40
CA ARG A 289 172.16 -8.36 10.82
C ARG A 289 173.23 -7.95 11.84
N LEU A 290 172.85 -7.70 13.09
CA LEU A 290 173.79 -7.34 14.15
C LEU A 290 174.77 -8.48 14.44
N ARG A 291 174.31 -9.75 14.44
CA ARG A 291 175.17 -10.93 14.56
C ARG A 291 176.15 -11.07 13.39
N VAL A 292 175.73 -10.76 12.17
CA VAL A 292 176.62 -10.80 10.98
C VAL A 292 177.66 -9.66 11.04
N VAL A 293 177.30 -8.49 11.56
CA VAL A 293 178.25 -7.38 11.75
C VAL A 293 179.24 -7.67 12.89
N GLU A 294 178.78 -8.24 14.01
CA GLU A 294 179.66 -8.65 15.12
C GLU A 294 180.59 -9.83 14.74
N GLU A 295 180.18 -10.71 13.83
CA GLU A 295 181.06 -11.74 13.27
C GLU A 295 182.10 -11.16 12.30
N ALA A 296 181.81 -10.05 11.62
CA ALA A 296 182.73 -9.39 10.68
C ALA A 296 183.84 -8.56 11.36
N GLU A 297 183.63 -8.09 12.60
CA GLU A 297 184.67 -7.37 13.37
C GLU A 297 185.66 -8.30 14.11
N ARG A 298 185.50 -9.63 13.99
CA ARG A 298 186.39 -10.64 14.59
C ARG A 298 187.41 -11.27 13.63
N THR A 299 187.55 -10.74 12.42
CA THR A 299 188.56 -11.12 11.41
C THR A 299 189.33 -9.90 10.93
#